data_AF-A0A087VY75-F1
#
_entry.id   AF-A0A087VY75-F1
#
_cell.length_a   1.000
_cell.length_b   1.000
_cell.length_c   1.000
_cell.angle_alpha   90.00
_cell.angle_beta   90.00
_cell.angle_gamma   90.00
#
_symmetry.space_group_name_H-M   'P 1'
#
loop_
_entity.id
_entity.type
_entity.pdbx_description
1 polymer ?
#
loop_
_entity_poly.entity_id
_entity_poly.type
_entity_poly.pdbx_seq_one_letter_code
_entity_poly.pdbx_strand_id
1 'polypeptide(L)'
;MLHHLQASNRKKQNESNPIHELELSNNFTKTYNYATQFSKFNNRETIESVRNLLVQKHFHNFELAAIANLLPDTAEEARVLIPSLEGPRFPEEELQQILDEIQSKRSFQS
;
A
#
# COMPACT_ATOMS: atom_id res chain seq x y z
N MET A 1 2.71 -2.63 -1.96
CA MET A 1 1.84 -2.72 -3.16
C MET A 1 2.56 -2.62 -4.51
N LEU A 2 3.24 -1.51 -4.86
CA LEU A 2 4.05 -1.43 -6.12
C LEU A 2 5.14 -2.50 -6.19
N HIS A 3 5.75 -2.82 -5.05
CA HIS A 3 6.74 -3.89 -4.93
C HIS A 3 6.16 -5.29 -5.22
N HIS A 4 4.88 -5.54 -4.94
CA HIS A 4 4.24 -6.83 -5.23
C HIS A 4 4.09 -7.02 -6.74
N LEU A 5 3.64 -6.00 -7.46
CA LEU A 5 3.49 -6.05 -8.92
C LEU A 5 4.86 -6.21 -9.62
N GLN A 6 5.88 -5.51 -9.14
CA GLN A 6 7.25 -5.65 -9.67
C GLN A 6 7.85 -7.03 -9.34
N ALA A 7 7.59 -7.58 -8.15
CA ALA A 7 8.06 -8.92 -7.79
C ALA A 7 7.34 -10.03 -8.58
N SER A 8 6.04 -9.89 -8.82
CA SER A 8 5.26 -10.81 -9.67
C SER A 8 5.75 -10.80 -11.12
N ASN A 9 6.10 -9.63 -11.67
CA ASN A 9 6.68 -9.53 -13.01
C ASN A 9 8.09 -10.16 -13.08
N ARG A 10 8.91 -10.01 -12.03
CA ARG A 10 10.22 -10.67 -11.94
C ARG A 10 10.11 -12.18 -11.82
N LYS A 11 9.14 -12.72 -11.07
CA LYS A 11 8.89 -14.17 -10.99
C LYS A 11 8.54 -14.76 -12.35
N LYS A 12 7.60 -14.13 -13.07
CA LYS A 12 7.19 -14.57 -14.42
C LYS A 12 8.32 -14.50 -15.44
N GLN A 13 9.17 -13.47 -15.37
CA GLN A 13 10.37 -13.40 -16.22
C GLN A 13 11.38 -14.51 -15.90
N ASN A 14 11.55 -14.86 -14.63
CA ASN A 14 12.46 -15.93 -14.19
C ASN A 14 11.96 -17.32 -14.63
N GLU A 15 10.64 -17.57 -14.56
CA GLU A 15 10.02 -18.81 -15.04
C GLU A 15 10.12 -19.00 -16.56
N SER A 16 10.20 -17.90 -17.32
CA SER A 16 10.29 -17.93 -18.79
C SER A 16 11.72 -18.03 -19.35
N ASN A 17 12.75 -18.01 -18.50
CA ASN A 17 14.15 -17.99 -18.94
C ASN A 17 14.76 -19.41 -18.87
N PRO A 18 15.12 -20.06 -20.01
CA PRO A 18 15.60 -21.44 -20.03
C PRO A 18 17.05 -21.62 -19.54
N ILE A 19 17.72 -20.53 -19.18
CA ILE A 19 19.10 -20.52 -18.69
C ILE A 19 19.09 -19.94 -17.29
N HIS A 20 19.37 -20.81 -16.31
CA HIS A 20 19.47 -20.52 -14.89
C HIS A 20 18.12 -20.24 -14.22
N GLU A 21 17.54 -21.31 -13.69
CA GLU A 21 16.63 -21.28 -12.54
C GLU A 21 17.42 -20.71 -11.35
N LEU A 22 17.64 -19.39 -11.36
CA LEU A 22 18.21 -18.69 -10.20
C LEU A 22 17.16 -18.85 -9.11
N GLU A 23 17.40 -19.78 -8.19
CA GLU A 23 16.62 -19.89 -6.96
C GLU A 23 16.53 -18.49 -6.37
N LEU A 24 15.31 -17.97 -6.35
CA LEU A 24 15.06 -16.65 -5.79
C LEU A 24 15.54 -16.70 -4.35
N SER A 25 16.45 -15.77 -4.01
CA SER A 25 17.03 -15.68 -2.67
C SER A 25 15.96 -15.89 -1.60
N ASN A 26 16.30 -16.62 -0.54
CA ASN A 26 15.40 -16.84 0.59
C ASN A 26 14.78 -15.52 1.10
N ASN A 27 15.54 -14.42 1.07
CA ASN A 27 15.05 -13.08 1.41
C ASN A 27 13.97 -12.57 0.44
N PHE A 28 14.12 -12.80 -0.86
CA PHE A 28 13.10 -12.45 -1.86
C PHE A 28 11.83 -13.27 -1.65
N THR A 29 11.96 -14.59 -1.48
CA THR A 29 10.82 -15.49 -1.29
C THR A 29 10.04 -15.13 -0.02
N LYS A 30 10.72 -14.87 1.09
CA LYS A 30 10.09 -14.40 2.34
C LYS A 30 9.40 -13.04 2.16
N THR A 31 10.06 -12.09 1.50
CA THR A 31 9.49 -10.75 1.24
C THR A 31 8.25 -10.83 0.35
N TYR A 32 8.29 -11.67 -0.69
CA TYR A 32 7.17 -11.90 -1.59
C TYR A 32 5.97 -12.52 -0.87
N ASN A 33 6.22 -13.54 -0.05
CA ASN A 33 5.17 -14.20 0.72
C ASN A 33 4.54 -13.24 1.72
N TYR A 34 5.34 -12.45 2.43
CA TYR A 34 4.85 -11.40 3.32
C TYR A 34 4.01 -10.36 2.58
N ALA A 35 4.52 -9.80 1.48
CA ALA A 35 3.81 -8.79 0.69
C ALA A 35 2.50 -9.31 0.09
N THR A 36 2.44 -10.61 -0.25
CA THR A 36 1.23 -11.26 -0.76
C THR A 36 0.23 -11.53 0.36
N GLN A 37 0.67 -12.06 1.49
CA GLN A 37 -0.19 -12.38 2.64
C GLN A 37 -0.84 -11.13 3.26
N PHE A 38 -0.08 -10.03 3.34
CA PHE A 38 -0.55 -8.77 3.90
C PHE A 38 -1.03 -7.77 2.83
N SER A 39 -1.18 -8.20 1.57
CA SER A 39 -1.74 -7.33 0.54
C SER A 39 -3.19 -6.99 0.89
N LYS A 40 -3.46 -5.71 1.15
CA LYS A 40 -4.81 -5.22 1.49
C LYS A 40 -5.66 -4.86 0.26
N PHE A 41 -5.04 -4.86 -0.93
CA PHE A 41 -5.66 -4.50 -2.19
C PHE A 41 -5.36 -5.57 -3.24
N ASN A 42 -6.41 -6.04 -3.91
CA ASN A 42 -6.31 -7.07 -4.95
C ASN A 42 -6.43 -6.49 -6.37
N ASN A 43 -6.89 -5.25 -6.50
CA ASN A 43 -7.06 -4.56 -7.78
C ASN A 43 -6.03 -3.43 -7.96
N ARG A 44 -5.29 -3.49 -9.07
CA ARG A 44 -4.30 -2.48 -9.49
C ARG A 44 -4.92 -1.08 -9.65
N GLU A 45 -6.13 -0.99 -10.18
CA GLU A 45 -6.84 0.29 -10.37
C GLU A 45 -7.16 0.94 -9.02
N THR A 46 -7.61 0.16 -8.03
CA THR A 46 -7.84 0.65 -6.67
C THR A 46 -6.56 1.17 -6.04
N ILE A 47 -5.43 0.49 -6.25
CA ILE A 47 -4.12 0.92 -5.75
C ILE A 47 -3.70 2.27 -6.36
N GLU A 48 -3.89 2.43 -7.67
CA GLU A 48 -3.60 3.67 -8.37
C GLU A 48 -4.52 4.81 -7.92
N SER A 49 -5.82 4.53 -7.74
CA SER A 49 -6.80 5.50 -7.25
C SER A 49 -6.48 5.99 -5.83
N VAL A 50 -6.20 5.08 -4.89
CA VAL A 50 -5.80 5.43 -3.51
C VAL A 50 -4.50 6.23 -3.50
N ARG A 51 -3.52 5.85 -4.33
CA ARG A 51 -2.28 6.62 -4.46
C ARG A 51 -2.54 8.05 -4.95
N ASN A 52 -3.35 8.19 -5.99
CA ASN A 52 -3.65 9.51 -6.57
C ASN A 52 -4.37 10.41 -5.57
N LEU A 53 -5.31 9.87 -4.79
CA LEU A 53 -6.01 10.58 -3.72
C LEU A 53 -5.01 11.13 -2.68
N LEU A 54 -4.12 10.29 -2.17
CA LEU A 54 -3.15 10.68 -1.15
C LEU A 54 -2.09 11.67 -1.68
N VAL A 55 -1.68 11.53 -2.95
CA VAL A 55 -0.79 12.52 -3.60
C VAL A 55 -1.48 13.87 -3.74
N GLN A 56 -2.75 13.90 -4.14
CA GLN A 56 -3.54 15.14 -4.28
C GLN A 56 -3.73 15.85 -2.93
N LYS A 57 -3.78 15.09 -1.83
CA LYS A 57 -3.90 15.63 -0.46
C LYS A 57 -2.56 16.03 0.17
N HIS A 58 -1.46 16.03 -0.59
CA HIS A 58 -0.13 16.48 -0.14
C HIS A 58 0.41 15.69 1.08
N PHE A 59 0.11 14.40 1.17
CA PHE A 59 0.81 13.51 2.10
C PHE A 59 2.27 13.33 1.70
N HIS A 60 3.15 13.20 2.68
CA HIS A 60 4.54 12.83 2.40
C HIS A 60 4.60 11.38 1.90
N ASN A 61 5.61 11.03 1.11
CA ASN A 61 5.75 9.68 0.53
C ASN A 61 5.70 8.56 1.58
N PHE A 62 6.27 8.82 2.76
CA PHE A 62 6.23 7.90 3.89
C PHE A 62 4.81 7.72 4.44
N GLU A 63 4.08 8.82 4.65
CA GLU A 63 2.74 8.83 5.23
C GLU A 63 1.74 8.15 4.30
N LEU A 64 1.85 8.43 3.00
CA LEU A 64 1.06 7.76 1.97
C LEU A 64 1.26 6.24 2.03
N ALA A 65 2.51 5.79 2.11
CA ALA A 65 2.83 4.37 2.19
C ALA A 65 2.32 3.75 3.51
N ALA A 66 2.44 4.47 4.62
CA ALA A 66 1.98 4.01 5.93
C ALA A 66 0.45 3.87 5.97
N ILE A 67 -0.31 4.90 5.54
CA ILE A 67 -1.78 4.85 5.47
C ILE A 67 -2.24 3.70 4.56
N ALA A 68 -1.64 3.55 3.38
CA ALA A 68 -2.05 2.51 2.44
C ALA A 68 -1.73 1.08 2.91
N ASN A 69 -0.73 0.90 3.78
CA ASN A 69 -0.37 -0.42 4.30
C ASN A 69 -1.11 -0.76 5.60
N LEU A 70 -1.30 0.23 6.48
CA LEU A 70 -1.90 0.04 7.81
C LEU A 70 -3.42 0.11 7.76
N LEU A 71 -3.99 0.97 6.90
CA LEU A 71 -5.42 1.21 6.77
C LEU A 71 -6.11 1.48 8.13
N PRO A 72 -5.72 2.56 8.83
CA PRO A 72 -6.39 2.93 10.08
C PRO A 72 -7.86 3.25 9.82
N ASP A 73 -8.72 2.91 10.78
CA ASP A 73 -10.16 3.14 10.70
C ASP A 73 -10.55 4.53 11.23
N THR A 74 -9.74 5.09 12.13
CA THR A 74 -9.99 6.42 12.73
C THR A 74 -8.82 7.37 12.56
N ALA A 75 -9.11 8.67 12.49
CA ALA A 75 -8.09 9.73 12.47
C ALA A 75 -7.17 9.67 13.70
N GLU A 76 -7.71 9.30 14.86
CA GLU A 76 -6.94 9.11 16.09
C GLU A 76 -5.96 7.95 15.96
N GLU A 77 -6.41 6.78 15.49
CA GLU A 77 -5.55 5.64 15.21
C GLU A 77 -4.45 5.99 14.19
N ALA A 78 -4.79 6.73 13.14
CA ALA A 78 -3.84 7.16 12.14
C ALA A 78 -2.73 8.03 12.74
N ARG A 79 -3.05 8.93 13.68
CA ARG A 79 -2.06 9.77 14.39
C ARG A 79 -1.18 8.94 15.32
N VAL A 80 -1.78 8.02 16.08
CA VAL A 80 -1.04 7.13 16.99
C VAL A 80 -0.04 6.25 16.21
N LEU A 81 -0.46 5.70 15.07
CA LEU A 81 0.38 4.83 14.25
C LEU A 81 1.39 5.61 13.39
N ILE A 82 1.06 6.84 13.01
CA ILE A 82 1.86 7.68 12.12
C ILE A 82 2.02 9.07 12.78
N PRO A 83 2.95 9.21 13.73
CA PRO A 83 3.11 10.45 14.50
C PRO A 83 3.43 11.69 13.66
N SER A 84 3.94 11.53 12.42
CA SER A 84 4.16 12.67 11.52
C SER A 84 2.87 13.32 11.00
N LEU A 85 1.72 12.67 11.22
CA LEU A 85 0.39 13.24 10.97
C LEU A 85 -0.12 14.08 12.16
N GLU A 86 0.52 14.03 13.32
CA GLU A 86 0.21 14.91 14.44
C GLU A 86 0.62 16.35 14.08
N GLY A 87 -0.38 17.17 13.77
CA GLY A 87 -0.15 18.58 13.45
C GLY A 87 -1.36 19.24 12.81
N PRO A 88 -1.30 20.57 12.59
CA PRO A 88 -2.42 21.35 12.05
C PRO A 88 -2.64 21.13 10.55
N ARG A 89 -1.78 20.37 9.86
CA ARG A 89 -1.86 20.16 8.41
C ARG A 89 -3.16 19.47 7.99
N PHE A 90 -3.65 18.53 8.81
CA PHE A 90 -4.90 17.84 8.58
C PHE A 90 -5.80 17.97 9.82
N PRO A 91 -6.87 18.76 9.74
CA PRO A 91 -7.96 18.71 10.72
C PRO A 91 -8.47 17.28 10.85
N GLU A 92 -8.94 16.92 12.05
CA GLU A 92 -9.39 15.55 12.33
C GLU A 92 -10.51 15.09 11.40
N GLU A 93 -11.46 15.98 11.14
CA GLU A 93 -12.57 15.73 10.21
C GLU A 93 -12.08 15.50 8.79
N GLU A 94 -11.09 16.25 8.32
CA GLU A 94 -10.52 16.07 6.98
C GLU A 94 -9.75 14.74 6.89
N LEU A 95 -8.96 14.41 7.91
CA LEU A 95 -8.24 13.14 7.96
C LEU A 95 -9.22 11.96 7.96
N GLN A 96 -10.29 12.02 8.75
CA GLN A 96 -11.32 10.99 8.78
C GLN A 96 -12.00 10.83 7.42
N GLN A 97 -12.37 11.93 6.76
CA GLN A 97 -12.98 11.87 5.42
C GLN A 97 -12.07 11.18 4.40
N ILE A 98 -10.76 11.43 4.46
CA ILE A 98 -9.78 10.79 3.57
C ILE A 98 -9.71 9.29 3.85
N LEU A 99 -9.70 8.88 5.13
CA LEU A 99 -9.70 7.47 5.52
C LEU A 99 -10.98 6.75 5.07
N ASP A 100 -12.14 7.38 5.25
CA ASP A 100 -13.44 6.85 4.83
C ASP A 100 -13.49 6.67 3.30
N GLU A 101 -12.94 7.62 2.54
CA GLU A 101 -12.85 7.51 1.08
C GLU A 101 -11.96 6.32 0.66
N ILE A 102 -10.84 6.09 1.36
CA ILE A 102 -9.94 4.95 1.09
C ILE A 102 -10.65 3.62 1.39
N GLN A 103 -11.35 3.52 2.53
CA GLN A 103 -12.11 2.31 2.90
C GLN A 103 -13.26 2.04 1.94
N SER A 104 -13.94 3.09 1.48
CA SER A 104 -14.96 3.02 0.44
C SER A 104 -14.38 2.44 -0.85
N LYS A 105 -13.30 3.03 -1.40
CA LYS A 105 -12.64 2.54 -2.62
C LYS A 105 -12.16 1.09 -2.51
N ARG A 106 -11.73 0.67 -1.32
CA ARG A 106 -11.36 -0.71 -1.03
C ARG A 106 -12.58 -1.63 -1.08
N SER A 107 -13.66 -1.28 -0.40
CA SER A 107 -14.87 -2.10 -0.27
C SER A 107 -15.58 -2.32 -1.61
N PHE A 108 -15.59 -1.31 -2.49
CA PHE A 108 -16.21 -1.41 -3.83
C PHE A 108 -15.50 -2.37 -4.79
N GLN A 109 -14.27 -2.77 -4.50
CA GLN A 109 -13.39 -3.53 -5.38
C GLN A 109 -12.81 -4.79 -4.70
N SER A 110 -13.31 -5.12 -3.50
CA SER A 110 -12.95 -6.33 -2.74
C SER A 110 -13.81 -7.52 -3.12
#